data_AF-A0A645ITA7-F1
#
_entry.id   AF-A0A645ITA7-F1
#
_cell.length_a   1.000
_cell.length_b   1.000
_cell.length_c   1.000
_cell.angle_alpha   90.00
_cell.angle_beta   90.00
_cell.angle_gamma   90.00
#
_symmetry.space_group_name_H-M   'P 1'
#
loop_
_entity.id
_entity.type
_entity.pdbx_description
1 polymer ?
#
loop_
_entity_poly.entity_id
_entity_poly.type
_entity_poly.pdbx_seq_one_letter_code
_entity_poly.pdbx_strand_id
1 'polypeptide(L)'
;MHIVATGSCALIAGYIYAKEKTRKRAIIALSAGALAMTVSMVIMNLILTPLFMGAPIEVVISMLIPLIIPFNLLKSIINATVTFLVYKKISHLIKR
;
A
#
# COMPACT_ATOMS: atom_id res chain seq x y z
N MET A 1 -7.12 -0.98 10.40
CA MET A 1 -6.96 -0.73 8.94
C MET A 1 -5.52 -0.57 8.46
N HIS A 2 -4.69 0.29 9.08
CA HIS A 2 -3.36 0.62 8.52
C HIS A 2 -2.32 -0.50 8.57
N ILE A 3 -2.39 -1.38 9.58
CA ILE A 3 -1.53 -2.58 9.66
C ILE A 3 -1.79 -3.50 8.47
N VAL A 4 -3.06 -3.78 8.17
CA VAL A 4 -3.45 -4.62 7.03
C VAL A 4 -2.97 -4.02 5.71
N ALA A 5 -3.18 -2.71 5.52
CA ALA A 5 -2.79 -2.03 4.28
C ALA A 5 -1.26 -1.97 4.08
N THR A 6 -0.51 -1.65 5.12
CA THR A 6 0.96 -1.58 5.02
C THR A 6 1.56 -2.98 4.92
N GLY A 7 1.00 -3.95 5.65
CA GLY A 7 1.37 -5.35 5.58
C GLY A 7 1.10 -5.95 4.20
N SER A 8 -0.07 -5.71 3.61
CA SER A 8 -0.40 -6.20 2.26
C SER A 8 0.53 -5.60 1.19
N CYS A 9 0.85 -4.31 1.30
CA CYS A 9 1.84 -3.66 0.45
C CYS A 9 3.21 -4.36 0.53
N ALA A 10 3.74 -4.49 1.75
CA ALA A 10 5.08 -5.03 1.98
C ALA A 10 5.19 -6.50 1.58
N LEU A 11 4.17 -7.32 1.91
CA LEU A 11 4.16 -8.74 1.59
C LEU A 11 4.07 -8.97 0.09
N ILE A 12 3.18 -8.27 -0.62
CA ILE A 12 3.01 -8.45 -2.07
C ILE A 12 4.23 -7.93 -2.83
N ALA A 13 4.72 -6.74 -2.49
CA ALA A 13 5.92 -6.19 -3.12
C ALA A 13 7.14 -7.09 -2.83
N GLY A 14 7.31 -7.52 -1.59
CA GLY A 14 8.38 -8.43 -1.18
C GLY A 14 8.33 -9.76 -1.93
N TYR A 15 7.15 -10.38 -2.02
CA TYR A 15 6.96 -11.66 -2.69
C TYR A 15 7.25 -11.57 -4.20
N ILE A 16 6.76 -10.53 -4.89
CA ILE A 16 7.01 -10.35 -6.33
C ILE A 16 8.48 -10.07 -6.62
N TYR A 17 9.12 -9.23 -5.81
CA TYR A 17 10.53 -8.87 -5.97
C TYR A 17 11.48 -10.02 -5.60
N ALA A 18 11.12 -10.84 -4.62
CA ALA A 18 11.93 -11.97 -4.16
C ALA A 18 12.17 -13.01 -5.27
N LYS A 19 11.21 -13.19 -6.19
CA LYS A 19 11.32 -14.11 -7.32
C LYS A 19 12.45 -13.73 -8.29
N GLU A 20 12.66 -12.44 -8.54
CA GLU A 20 13.71 -11.97 -9.43
C GLU A 20 14.11 -10.53 -9.10
N LYS A 21 15.36 -10.33 -8.67
CA LYS A 21 15.81 -9.09 -8.04
C LYS A 21 16.32 -8.05 -9.04
N THR A 22 15.49 -7.65 -10.00
CA THR A 22 15.83 -6.63 -11.01
C THR A 22 15.14 -5.28 -10.77
N ARG A 23 15.66 -4.19 -11.35
CA ARG A 23 15.02 -2.86 -11.24
C ARG A 23 13.63 -2.83 -11.88
N LYS A 24 13.44 -3.49 -13.02
CA LYS A 24 12.13 -3.62 -13.68
C LYS A 24 11.13 -4.33 -12.77
N ARG A 25 11.54 -5.44 -12.16
CA ARG A 25 10.70 -6.20 -11.22
C ARG A 25 10.37 -5.41 -9.96
N ALA A 26 11.30 -4.58 -9.46
CA ALA A 26 11.04 -3.70 -8.32
C ALA A 26 9.92 -2.69 -8.60
N ILE A 27 9.89 -2.11 -9.80
CA ILE A 27 8.80 -1.20 -10.21
C ILE A 27 7.46 -1.96 -10.22
N ILE A 28 7.41 -3.14 -10.87
CA ILE A 28 6.19 -3.97 -10.93
C ILE A 28 5.73 -4.36 -9.51
N ALA A 29 6.65 -4.79 -8.66
CA ALA A 29 6.38 -5.19 -7.29
C ALA A 29 5.80 -4.05 -6.45
N LEU A 30 6.39 -2.85 -6.55
CA LEU A 30 5.93 -1.67 -5.82
C LEU A 30 4.57 -1.19 -6.33
N SER A 31 4.33 -1.20 -7.64
CA SER A 31 3.02 -0.87 -8.21
C SER A 31 1.93 -1.86 -7.75
N ALA A 32 2.23 -3.16 -7.76
CA ALA A 32 1.30 -4.18 -7.27
C ALA A 32 1.03 -4.05 -5.76
N GLY A 33 2.06 -3.76 -4.96
CA GLY A 33 1.91 -3.47 -3.53
C GLY A 33 1.06 -2.24 -3.25
N ALA A 34 1.26 -1.16 -4.01
CA ALA A 34 0.45 0.07 -3.92
C ALA A 34 -1.04 -0.16 -4.23
N LEU A 35 -1.33 -0.93 -5.28
CA LEU A 35 -2.70 -1.34 -5.61
C LEU A 35 -3.31 -2.17 -4.49
N ALA A 36 -2.58 -3.18 -4.00
CA ALA A 36 -3.07 -4.04 -2.92
C ALA A 36 -3.32 -3.27 -1.61
N MET A 37 -2.45 -2.32 -1.27
CA MET A 37 -2.63 -1.40 -0.15
C MET A 37 -3.93 -0.61 -0.31
N THR A 38 -4.16 -0.04 -1.49
CA THR A 38 -5.34 0.79 -1.77
C THR A 38 -6.62 -0.02 -1.66
N VAL A 39 -6.66 -1.22 -2.26
CA VAL A 39 -7.80 -2.15 -2.13
C VAL A 39 -8.03 -2.54 -0.68
N SER A 40 -6.97 -2.90 0.06
CA SER A 40 -7.06 -3.22 1.49
C SER A 40 -7.64 -2.06 2.30
N MET A 41 -7.28 -0.81 1.97
CA MET A 41 -7.80 0.38 2.63
C MET A 41 -9.26 0.61 2.33
N VAL A 42 -9.71 0.42 1.08
CA VAL A 42 -11.12 0.54 0.71
C VAL A 42 -11.96 -0.46 1.52
N ILE A 43 -11.56 -1.74 1.53
CA ILE A 43 -12.25 -2.80 2.28
C ILE A 43 -12.29 -2.47 3.77
N MET A 44 -11.15 -2.09 4.34
CA MET A 44 -11.06 -1.81 5.78
C MET A 44 -11.83 -0.55 6.18
N ASN A 45 -11.90 0.48 5.33
CA ASN A 45 -12.71 1.66 5.62
C ASN A 45 -14.20 1.34 5.56
N LEU A 46 -14.65 0.52 4.61
CA LEU A 46 -16.06 0.13 4.52
C LEU A 46 -16.54 -0.69 5.73
N ILE A 47 -15.65 -1.46 6.37
CA ILE A 47 -15.99 -2.28 7.54
C ILE A 47 -15.81 -1.50 8.84
N LEU A 48 -14.64 -0.89 9.03
CA LEU A 48 -14.27 -0.32 10.32
C LEU A 48 -14.83 1.09 10.51
N THR A 49 -14.85 1.93 9.48
CA THR A 49 -15.27 3.34 9.64
C THR A 49 -16.73 3.47 10.08
N PRO A 50 -17.71 2.73 9.52
CA PRO A 50 -19.09 2.73 10.03
C PRO A 50 -19.17 2.20 11.47
N LEU A 51 -18.42 1.15 11.77
CA LEU A 51 -18.42 0.50 13.07
C LEU A 51 -17.84 1.40 14.18
N PHE A 52 -16.81 2.18 13.86
CA PHE A 52 -16.19 3.13 14.80
C PHE A 52 -16.96 4.45 14.92
N MET A 53 -17.51 4.98 13.82
CA MET A 53 -18.21 6.27 13.84
C MET A 53 -19.70 6.14 14.17
N GLY A 54 -20.26 4.92 14.18
CA GLY A 54 -21.70 4.70 14.32
C GLY A 54 -22.53 5.28 13.16
N ALA A 55 -21.88 5.55 12.02
CA ALA A 55 -22.47 6.21 10.86
C ALA A 55 -22.89 5.18 9.78
N PRO A 56 -23.88 5.49 8.93
CA PRO A 56 -24.26 4.62 7.82
C PRO A 56 -23.12 4.46 6.80
N ILE A 57 -23.04 3.29 6.18
CA ILE A 57 -21.98 2.95 5.22
C ILE A 57 -21.98 3.86 3.99
N GLU A 58 -23.13 4.43 3.64
CA GLU A 58 -23.31 5.40 2.55
C GLU A 58 -22.41 6.64 2.69
N VAL A 59 -22.17 7.09 3.94
CA VAL A 59 -21.26 8.21 4.22
C VAL A 59 -19.83 7.82 3.87
N VAL A 60 -19.43 6.58 4.14
CA VAL A 60 -18.08 6.11 3.81
C VAL A 60 -17.93 5.94 2.30
N ILE A 61 -18.96 5.44 1.62
CA ILE A 61 -18.98 5.29 0.16
C ILE A 61 -18.84 6.65 -0.53
N SER A 62 -19.53 7.68 -0.05
CA SER A 62 -19.42 9.03 -0.63
C SER A 62 -18.02 9.63 -0.45
N MET A 63 -17.28 9.22 0.59
CA MET A 63 -15.90 9.62 0.84
C MET A 63 -14.85 8.77 0.09
N LEU A 64 -15.22 7.63 -0.50
CA LEU A 64 -14.27 6.70 -1.12
C LEU A 64 -13.48 7.35 -2.26
N ILE A 65 -14.20 7.87 -3.25
CA ILE A 65 -13.62 8.45 -4.47
C ILE A 65 -12.91 9.79 -4.19
N PRO A 66 -13.52 10.76 -3.48
CA PRO A 66 -12.88 12.07 -3.31
C PRO A 66 -11.75 12.07 -2.28
N LEU A 67 -11.78 11.18 -1.28
CA LEU A 67 -10.88 11.27 -0.13
C LEU A 67 -10.03 10.01 0.08
N ILE A 68 -10.68 8.84 0.27
CA ILE A 68 -10.00 7.63 0.74
C ILE A 68 -9.04 7.10 -0.33
N ILE A 69 -9.49 6.95 -1.57
CA ILE A 69 -8.68 6.40 -2.66
C ILE A 69 -7.51 7.35 -3.00
N PRO A 70 -7.72 8.66 -3.26
CA PRO A 70 -6.63 9.57 -3.58
C PRO A 70 -5.58 9.67 -2.48
N PHE A 71 -6.00 9.76 -1.21
CA PHE A 71 -5.08 9.83 -0.08
C PHE A 71 -4.21 8.56 0.04
N ASN A 72 -4.82 7.37 -0.05
CA ASN A 72 -4.08 6.12 0.07
C ASN A 72 -3.18 5.86 -1.12
N LEU A 73 -3.61 6.24 -2.33
CA LEU A 73 -2.79 6.14 -3.52
C LEU A 73 -1.56 7.04 -3.42
N LEU A 74 -1.74 8.31 -3.06
CA LEU A 74 -0.62 9.25 -2.86
C LEU A 74 0.36 8.72 -1.81
N LYS A 75 -0.16 8.27 -0.66
CA LYS A 75 0.65 7.66 0.40
C LYS A 75 1.44 6.45 -0.11
N SER A 76 0.82 5.58 -0.89
CA SER A 76 1.48 4.40 -1.44
C SER A 76 2.57 4.76 -2.45
N ILE A 77 2.37 5.79 -3.28
CA ILE A 77 3.34 6.29 -4.26
C ILE A 77 4.57 6.88 -3.57
N ILE A 78 4.35 7.66 -2.49
CA ILE A 78 5.45 8.21 -1.70
C ILE A 78 6.28 7.08 -1.10
N ASN A 79 5.63 6.10 -0.46
CA ASN A 79 6.31 4.93 0.09
C ASN A 79 7.08 4.13 -0.97
N ALA A 80 6.49 3.91 -2.14
CA ALA A 80 7.12 3.21 -3.25
C ALA A 80 8.35 3.97 -3.77
N THR A 81 8.23 5.28 -3.95
CA THR A 81 9.32 6.16 -4.40
C THR A 81 10.49 6.11 -3.43
N VAL A 82 10.23 6.32 -2.14
CA VAL A 82 11.25 6.27 -1.10
C VAL A 82 11.93 4.90 -1.10
N THR A 83 11.15 3.82 -1.12
CA THR A 83 11.66 2.44 -1.14
C THR A 83 12.56 2.21 -2.35
N PHE A 84 12.13 2.62 -3.55
CA PHE A 84 12.90 2.43 -4.79
C PHE A 84 14.25 3.17 -4.77
N LEU A 85 14.33 4.33 -4.12
CA LEU A 85 15.58 5.08 -4.02
C LEU A 85 16.56 4.48 -3.01
N VAL A 86 16.06 3.90 -1.91
CA VAL A 86 16.91 3.47 -0.79
C VAL A 86 17.23 1.97 -0.80
N TYR A 87 16.39 1.10 -1.40
CA TYR A 87 16.48 -0.35 -1.20
C TYR A 87 17.84 -0.95 -1.59
N LYS A 88 18.49 -0.42 -2.65
CA LYS A 88 19.81 -0.92 -3.05
C LYS A 88 20.91 -0.55 -2.06
N LYS A 89 20.89 0.68 -1.54
CA LYS A 89 21.87 1.15 -0.55
C LYS A 89 21.76 0.33 0.73
N ILE A 90 20.53 0.12 1.21
CA ILE A 90 20.24 -0.70 2.39
C ILE A 90 20.66 -2.16 2.16
N SER A 91 20.38 -2.73 0.98
CA SER A 91 20.77 -4.11 0.64
C SER A 91 22.29 -4.32 0.72
N HIS A 92 23.09 -3.32 0.33
CA HIS A 92 24.55 -3.40 0.45
C HIS A 92 25.03 -3.31 1.90
N LEU A 93 24.34 -2.55 2.75
CA LEU A 93 24.66 -2.45 4.19
C LEU A 93 24.33 -3.75 4.94
N ILE A 94 23.20 -4.40 4.61
CA ILE A 94 22.73 -5.61 5.29
C ILE A 94 23.48 -6.86 4.83
N LYS A 95 23.92 -6.91 3.57
CA LYS A 95 24.69 -8.05 3.02
C LYS A 95 26.19 -7.98 3.34
N ARG A 96 26.59 -7.21 4.36
CA ARG A 96 27.94 -7.29 4.90
C ARG A 96 28.08 -8.52 5.80
#